data_AF-A0A329R712-F1
#
_entry.id   AF-A0A329R712-F1
#
_cell.length_a   1.000
_cell.length_b   1.000
_cell.length_c   1.000
_cell.angle_alpha   90.00
_cell.angle_beta   90.00
_cell.angle_gamma   90.00
#
_symmetry.space_group_name_H-M   'P 1'
#
loop_
_entity.id
_entity.type
_entity.pdbx_description
1 polymer ?
#
loop_
_entity_poly.entity_id
_entity_poly.type
_entity_poly.pdbx_seq_one_letter_code
_entity_poly.pdbx_strand_id
1 'polypeptide(L)'
;MSMTSDRRLKTNIQPCPIDRGKRLYDNCNVVLYDWIESENRPGQEVGLIAQDLVSAHLTDLISVFYRDDIQEGDDPALEPPKQQLNVDYSRIAAYNMKMIQHLL
;
A
#
# COMPACT_ATOMS: atom_id res chain seq x y z
N MET A 1 9.51 -4.29 -15.55
CA MET A 1 9.29 -3.12 -16.42
C MET A 1 10.23 -2.00 -15.97
N SER A 2 10.84 -1.26 -16.90
CA SER A 2 11.62 -0.06 -16.57
C SER A 2 10.67 1.08 -16.20
N MET A 3 10.87 1.74 -15.05
CA MET A 3 10.11 2.92 -14.65
C MET A 3 10.87 4.19 -15.03
N THR A 4 10.31 5.00 -15.92
CA THR A 4 10.90 6.28 -16.34
C THR A 4 10.91 7.27 -15.16
N SER A 5 12.09 7.81 -14.82
CA SER A 5 12.26 8.77 -13.71
C SER A 5 12.83 10.13 -14.14
N ASP A 6 12.80 10.42 -15.44
CA ASP A 6 13.38 11.63 -16.03
C ASP A 6 12.75 12.93 -15.46
N ARG A 7 13.59 13.87 -15.02
CA ARG A 7 13.16 15.17 -14.48
C ARG A 7 12.42 16.01 -15.53
N ARG A 8 12.74 15.85 -16.82
CA ARG A 8 12.11 16.60 -17.93
C ARG A 8 10.64 16.24 -18.13
N LEU A 9 10.22 15.09 -17.63
CA LEU A 9 8.84 14.61 -17.69
C LEU A 9 8.06 14.91 -16.41
N LYS A 10 8.61 15.73 -15.51
CA LYS A 10 8.04 16.03 -14.17
C LYS A 10 7.95 17.55 -13.97
N THR A 11 6.87 17.99 -13.33
CA THR A 11 6.67 19.38 -12.92
C THR A 11 6.33 19.43 -11.41
N ASN A 12 6.33 20.63 -10.81
CA ASN A 12 5.99 20.85 -9.39
C ASN A 12 6.77 19.94 -8.42
N ILE A 13 8.07 19.77 -8.67
CA ILE A 13 8.94 18.92 -7.86
C ILE A 13 9.20 19.62 -6.52
N GLN A 14 8.73 19.01 -5.44
CA GLN A 14 8.92 19.48 -4.06
C GLN A 14 9.33 18.31 -3.15
N PRO A 15 10.02 18.59 -2.02
CA PRO A 15 10.28 17.57 -1.03
C PRO A 15 8.98 16.94 -0.51
N CYS A 16 8.97 15.62 -0.31
CA CYS A 16 7.84 14.95 0.34
C CYS A 16 7.76 15.41 1.82
N PRO A 17 6.59 15.87 2.30
CA PRO A 17 6.39 16.21 3.71
C PRO A 17 6.63 15.00 4.61
N ILE A 18 7.31 15.18 5.74
CA ILE A 18 7.63 14.08 6.64
C ILE A 18 6.38 13.44 7.26
N ASP A 19 5.34 14.23 7.52
CA ASP A 19 4.08 13.73 8.11
C ASP A 19 3.43 12.66 7.23
N ARG A 20 3.64 12.72 5.91
CA ARG A 20 3.16 11.69 4.98
C ARG A 20 3.91 10.37 5.17
N GLY A 21 5.22 10.42 5.40
CA GLY A 21 6.03 9.26 5.77
C GLY A 21 5.62 8.69 7.12
N LYS A 22 5.44 9.56 8.13
CA LYS A 22 5.00 9.16 9.48
C LYS A 22 3.66 8.45 9.47
N ARG A 23 2.67 8.91 8.69
CA ARG A 23 1.37 8.22 8.56
C ARG A 23 1.51 6.73 8.25
N LEU A 24 2.44 6.37 7.37
CA LEU A 24 2.67 4.96 7.02
C LEU A 24 3.19 4.16 8.23
N TYR A 25 4.12 4.73 8.99
CA TYR A 25 4.75 4.06 10.13
C TYR A 25 3.85 4.04 11.38
N ASP A 26 3.03 5.09 11.56
CA ASP A 26 2.18 5.25 12.73
C ASP A 26 0.85 4.51 12.60
N ASN A 27 0.35 4.30 11.38
CA ASN A 27 -1.00 3.77 11.14
C ASN A 27 -1.05 2.46 10.36
N CYS A 28 0.08 1.94 9.85
CA CYS A 28 0.11 0.69 9.11
C CYS A 28 1.13 -0.27 9.72
N ASN A 29 0.77 -1.54 9.86
CA ASN A 29 1.63 -2.56 10.44
C ASN A 29 2.12 -3.54 9.36
N VAL A 30 3.38 -3.95 9.48
CA VAL A 30 3.87 -5.14 8.77
C VAL A 30 3.31 -6.36 9.49
N VAL A 31 2.53 -7.15 8.78
CA VAL A 31 1.83 -8.32 9.31
C VAL A 31 2.25 -9.59 8.59
N LEU A 32 2.03 -10.71 9.26
CA LEU A 32 2.10 -12.05 8.67
C LEU A 32 0.68 -12.53 8.40
N TYR A 33 0.43 -13.10 7.22
CA TYR A 33 -0.90 -13.58 6.85
C TYR A 33 -0.82 -14.83 5.97
N ASP A 34 -1.91 -15.59 5.98
CA ASP A 34 -2.14 -16.72 5.09
C ASP A 34 -3.23 -16.33 4.08
N TRP A 35 -3.12 -16.81 2.84
CA TRP A 35 -4.17 -16.61 1.85
C TRP A 35 -5.33 -17.56 2.14
N ILE A 36 -6.57 -17.13 1.91
CA ILE A 36 -7.73 -18.03 2.05
C ILE A 36 -7.59 -19.24 1.10
N GLU A 37 -7.04 -19.02 -0.10
CA GLU A 37 -6.81 -20.07 -1.10
C GLU A 37 -5.56 -20.94 -0.81
N SER A 38 -4.79 -20.67 0.26
CA SER A 38 -3.55 -21.39 0.56
C SER A 38 -3.71 -22.62 1.45
N GLU A 39 -4.89 -23.24 1.50
CA GLU A 39 -5.16 -24.47 2.29
C GLU A 39 -4.11 -25.58 2.11
N ASN A 40 -3.31 -25.56 1.04
CA ASN A 40 -2.24 -26.52 0.76
C ASN A 40 -0.85 -25.91 0.46
N ARG A 41 -0.59 -24.65 0.81
CA ARG A 41 0.75 -24.04 0.67
C ARG A 41 1.35 -23.73 2.03
N PRO A 42 2.45 -24.39 2.44
CA PRO A 42 3.12 -24.07 3.69
C PRO A 42 3.87 -22.73 3.57
N GLY A 43 3.61 -21.82 4.51
CA GLY A 43 4.35 -20.57 4.66
C GLY A 43 3.42 -19.36 4.79
N GLN A 44 3.70 -18.52 5.78
CA GLN A 44 3.03 -17.22 5.92
C GLN A 44 3.68 -16.21 4.99
N GLU A 45 2.85 -15.39 4.36
CA GLU A 45 3.32 -14.22 3.62
C GLU A 45 3.54 -13.05 4.57
N VAL A 46 4.45 -12.15 4.21
CA VAL A 46 4.72 -10.91 4.93
C VAL A 46 4.31 -9.73 4.08
N GLY A 47 3.61 -8.76 4.67
CA GLY A 47 3.17 -7.58 3.93
C GLY A 47 2.38 -6.57 4.74
N LEU A 48 1.70 -5.69 4.02
CA LEU A 48 0.74 -4.71 4.53
C LEU A 48 -0.67 -5.08 4.07
N ILE A 49 -1.66 -4.62 4.84
CA ILE A 49 -3.07 -4.70 4.46
C ILE A 49 -3.45 -3.41 3.72
N ALA A 50 -4.05 -3.55 2.54
CA ALA A 50 -4.37 -2.40 1.68
C ALA A 50 -5.43 -1.48 2.30
N GLN A 51 -6.35 -2.03 3.07
CA GLN A 51 -7.38 -1.29 3.81
C GLN A 51 -6.78 -0.38 4.89
N ASP A 52 -5.68 -0.79 5.54
CA ASP A 52 -4.97 0.06 6.50
C ASP A 52 -4.37 1.30 5.80
N LEU A 53 -3.86 1.12 4.57
CA LEU A 53 -3.35 2.23 3.76
C LEU A 53 -4.47 3.19 3.35
N VAL A 54 -5.67 2.68 3.03
CA VAL A 54 -6.85 3.52 2.77
C VAL A 54 -7.22 4.32 4.01
N SER A 55 -7.28 3.65 5.16
CA SER A 55 -7.63 4.25 6.46
C SER A 55 -6.63 5.34 6.88
N ALA A 56 -5.34 5.14 6.55
CA ALA A 56 -4.28 6.12 6.79
C ALA A 56 -4.24 7.27 5.76
N HIS A 57 -5.18 7.33 4.82
CA HIS A 57 -5.21 8.27 3.70
C HIS A 57 -3.96 8.21 2.81
N LEU A 58 -3.44 6.99 2.57
CA LEU A 58 -2.28 6.68 1.73
C LEU A 58 -2.72 5.96 0.44
N THR A 59 -3.77 6.46 -0.19
CA THR A 59 -4.40 5.83 -1.36
C THR A 59 -3.50 5.80 -2.60
N ASP A 60 -2.44 6.60 -2.64
CA ASP A 60 -1.43 6.55 -3.72
C ASP A 60 -0.52 5.32 -3.65
N LEU A 61 -0.53 4.59 -2.53
CA LEU A 61 0.22 3.36 -2.32
C LEU A 61 -0.59 2.10 -2.65
N ILE A 62 -1.81 2.26 -3.16
CA ILE A 62 -2.64 1.15 -3.59
C ILE A 62 -3.08 1.31 -5.05
N SER A 63 -3.48 0.20 -5.64
CA SER A 63 -4.14 0.13 -6.94
C SER A 63 -5.46 -0.63 -6.78
N VAL A 64 -6.50 -0.16 -7.45
CA VAL A 64 -7.82 -0.78 -7.43
C VAL A 64 -8.00 -1.61 -8.70
N PHE A 65 -8.43 -2.86 -8.54
CA PHE A 65 -8.81 -3.75 -9.62
C PHE A 65 -10.25 -4.18 -9.42
N TYR A 66 -11.00 -4.34 -10.50
CA TYR A 66 -12.34 -4.88 -10.42
C TYR A 66 -12.29 -6.41 -10.46
N ARG A 67 -13.02 -7.08 -9.55
CA ARG A 67 -13.05 -8.55 -9.45
C ARG A 67 -14.44 -9.00 -9.00
N ASP A 68 -15.14 -9.77 -9.84
CA ASP A 68 -16.55 -10.15 -9.61
C ASP A 68 -16.76 -11.13 -8.45
N ASP A 69 -15.70 -11.80 -7.99
CA ASP A 69 -15.72 -12.79 -6.90
C ASP A 69 -15.56 -12.16 -5.50
N ILE A 70 -15.26 -10.86 -5.41
CA ILE A 70 -15.21 -10.14 -4.13
C ILE A 70 -16.62 -9.70 -3.74
N GLN A 71 -17.17 -10.36 -2.74
CA GLN A 71 -18.50 -10.06 -2.19
C GLN A 71 -18.46 -8.89 -1.20
N GLU A 72 -19.63 -8.31 -0.97
CA GLU A 72 -19.87 -7.33 0.10
C GLU A 72 -19.61 -8.00 1.45
N GLY A 73 -18.86 -7.34 2.33
CA GLY A 73 -18.52 -7.83 3.65
C GLY A 73 -19.14 -6.96 4.75
N ASP A 74 -19.25 -7.49 5.97
CA ASP A 74 -19.77 -6.72 7.10
C ASP A 74 -18.81 -5.60 7.56
N ASP A 75 -17.54 -5.65 7.13
CA ASP A 75 -16.52 -4.65 7.46
C ASP A 75 -16.58 -3.47 6.46
N PRO A 76 -16.93 -2.25 6.91
CA PRO A 76 -16.97 -1.06 6.04
C PRO A 76 -15.63 -0.73 5.38
N ALA A 77 -14.50 -1.23 5.91
CA ALA A 77 -13.20 -1.08 5.28
C ALA A 77 -13.03 -1.94 4.02
N LEU A 78 -13.92 -2.92 3.79
CA LEU A 78 -13.97 -3.78 2.62
C LEU A 78 -14.89 -3.25 1.50
N GLU A 79 -15.49 -2.07 1.70
CA GLU A 79 -16.32 -1.41 0.70
C GLU A 79 -15.49 -0.63 -0.35
N PRO A 80 -15.93 -0.59 -1.62
CA PRO A 80 -17.14 -1.20 -2.16
C PRO A 80 -16.90 -2.63 -2.69
N PRO A 81 -17.94 -3.48 -2.75
CA PRO A 81 -17.86 -4.82 -3.30
C PRO A 81 -17.31 -4.82 -4.73
N LYS A 82 -16.73 -5.94 -5.12
CA LYS A 82 -16.08 -6.17 -6.42
C LYS A 82 -14.80 -5.35 -6.67
N GLN A 83 -14.22 -4.75 -5.63
CA GLN A 83 -12.93 -4.07 -5.72
C GLN A 83 -11.84 -4.83 -4.95
N GLN A 84 -10.80 -5.24 -5.67
CA GLN A 84 -9.57 -5.73 -5.08
C GLN A 84 -8.59 -4.57 -4.94
N LEU A 85 -8.08 -4.38 -3.73
CA LEU A 85 -7.01 -3.42 -3.45
C LEU A 85 -5.66 -4.14 -3.44
N ASN A 86 -4.73 -3.66 -4.26
CA ASN A 86 -3.35 -4.15 -4.30
C ASN A 86 -2.40 -3.10 -3.78
N VAL A 87 -1.47 -3.49 -2.92
CA VAL A 87 -0.40 -2.60 -2.43
C VAL A 87 0.68 -2.43 -3.50
N ASP A 88 1.05 -1.18 -3.80
CA ASP A 88 2.20 -0.84 -4.65
C ASP A 88 3.48 -0.74 -3.79
N TYR A 89 4.05 -1.90 -3.47
CA TYR A 89 5.28 -2.00 -2.67
C TYR A 89 6.47 -1.25 -3.28
N SER A 90 6.47 -0.96 -4.59
CA SER A 90 7.57 -0.21 -5.22
C SER A 90 7.62 1.24 -4.74
N ARG A 91 6.47 1.84 -4.43
CA ARG A 91 6.37 3.22 -3.92
C ARG A 91 6.73 3.31 -2.44
N ILE A 92 6.46 2.25 -1.67
CA ILE A 92 6.78 2.18 -0.23
C ILE A 92 8.27 2.39 0.02
N ALA A 93 9.14 1.88 -0.86
CA ALA A 93 10.59 2.06 -0.74
C ALA A 93 11.00 3.55 -0.68
N ALA A 94 10.33 4.43 -1.44
CA ALA A 94 10.59 5.87 -1.40
C ALA A 94 10.13 6.52 -0.08
N TYR A 95 9.05 6.03 0.51
CA TYR A 95 8.59 6.47 1.83
C TYR A 95 9.57 6.04 2.93
N ASN A 96 10.07 4.81 2.86
CA ASN A 96 11.10 4.31 3.77
C ASN A 96 12.37 5.15 3.70
N MET A 97 12.83 5.49 2.49
CA MET A 97 13.96 6.40 2.31
C MET A 97 13.72 7.75 2.98
N LYS A 98 12.52 8.33 2.83
CA LYS A 98 12.18 9.61 3.47
C LYS A 98 12.18 9.52 4.99
N MET A 99 11.69 8.41 5.56
CA MET A 99 11.70 8.20 7.01
C MET A 99 13.12 8.01 7.54
N ILE A 100 13.96 7.23 6.85
CA ILE A 100 15.38 7.07 7.20
C ILE A 100 16.09 8.42 7.19
N GLN A 101 15.87 9.25 6.15
CA GLN A 101 16.43 10.61 6.09
C GLN A 101 15.98 11.54 7.21
N HIS A 102 14.86 11.26 7.87
CA HIS A 102 14.39 12.04 9.01
C HIS A 102 15.01 11.59 10.34
N LEU A 103 15.36 10.31 10.43
CA LEU A 103 15.93 9.70 11.62
C LEU A 103 17.46 9.84 11.72
N LEU A 104 18.13 10.09 10.59
CA LEU A 104 19.56 10.40 10.49
C LEU A 104 19.79 11.91 10.55
#